data_AF-A0A257ANI4-F1
#
_entry.id   AF-A0A257ANI4-F1
#
_cell.length_a   1.000
_cell.length_b   1.000
_cell.length_c   1.000
_cell.angle_alpha   90.00
_cell.angle_beta   90.00
_cell.angle_gamma   90.00
#
_symmetry.space_group_name_H-M   'P 1'
#
loop_
_entity.id
_entity.type
_entity.pdbx_description
1 polymer ?
#
loop_
_entity_poly.entity_id
_entity_poly.type
_entity_poly.pdbx_seq_one_letter_code
_entity_poly.pdbx_strand_id
1 'polypeptide(L)'
;MKIGVVIHGPEVVDEGEAEEAVKRLKAANAGFKVEAALGGITGKTAVVDAGLRRLIDISKDLRPSEVVRDFVARGIDFVVLVNRAKTSESGFRLGEGILRNFFATGGTGGTGGTGGTGGTGGTEGGATATAKISFLQLEFCGRRILRWVVKPGDEEVCKRLTRVFSEFRVEEVAESKHELGSRSRCRRDARSGLVYREIRGVSPGEKIVVDGVVVGVASQANAVTLVAREGRLVEILGGTLIKHNLEKLPSLDLEREMVKTASVIRRTRPRRRGKKEKSKGGKRKKKACFFYTVEGIFPRLVGRGAGAGAEAGAEAGAEAGAEAGAEAGAEEAEVAVAVTVGDDTTSIAGDILKRFGVRLIGITDGDADGLIDGIKTGALEEYEKFLPPGSVVVRLKPETDDLVGQRVKAEIFKGGEEIELEGVGEEEVARWFEELKRRVLELAGEEVVGVLSSSTYEG
;
A
#
# COMPACT_ATOMS: atom_id res chain seq x y z
N MET A 1 -6.35 -5.39 -28.15
CA MET A 1 -6.02 -4.29 -27.22
C MET A 1 -5.65 -4.88 -25.86
N LYS A 2 -4.56 -4.43 -25.24
CA LYS A 2 -4.25 -4.73 -23.83
C LYS A 2 -4.80 -3.60 -22.96
N ILE A 3 -5.38 -3.93 -21.81
CA ILE A 3 -5.85 -2.97 -20.81
C ILE A 3 -5.20 -3.29 -19.46
N GLY A 4 -4.66 -2.26 -18.83
CA GLY A 4 -4.14 -2.32 -17.46
C GLY A 4 -5.26 -1.95 -16.49
N VAL A 5 -5.54 -2.81 -15.52
CA VAL A 5 -6.55 -2.56 -14.50
C VAL A 5 -5.83 -2.31 -13.17
N VAL A 6 -5.94 -1.08 -12.67
CA VAL A 6 -5.41 -0.70 -11.35
C VAL A 6 -6.55 -0.86 -10.34
N ILE A 7 -6.42 -1.83 -9.45
CA ILE A 7 -7.37 -2.00 -8.34
C ILE A 7 -6.90 -1.11 -7.18
N HIS A 8 -7.83 -0.40 -6.53
CA HIS A 8 -7.52 0.37 -5.32
C HIS A 8 -8.53 0.14 -4.19
N GLY A 9 -7.97 -0.12 -3.01
CA GLY A 9 -8.69 -0.23 -1.74
C GLY A 9 -9.22 -1.65 -1.48
N PRO A 10 -9.34 -2.05 -0.21
CA PRO A 10 -9.92 -3.35 0.15
C PRO A 10 -11.42 -3.44 -0.18
N GLU A 11 -12.15 -2.33 -0.17
CA GLU A 11 -13.62 -2.33 -0.30
C GLU A 11 -14.08 -2.91 -1.64
N VAL A 12 -13.43 -2.51 -2.75
CA VAL A 12 -13.79 -3.01 -4.08
C VAL A 12 -13.46 -4.50 -4.25
N VAL A 13 -12.50 -5.01 -3.48
CA VAL A 13 -12.15 -6.43 -3.45
C VAL A 13 -13.15 -7.21 -2.60
N ASP A 14 -13.43 -6.72 -1.38
CA ASP A 14 -14.30 -7.37 -0.40
C ASP A 14 -15.74 -7.49 -0.88
N GLU A 15 -16.23 -6.49 -1.61
CA GLU A 15 -17.57 -6.51 -2.20
C GLU A 15 -17.68 -7.44 -3.42
N GLY A 16 -16.56 -7.93 -3.95
CA GLY A 16 -16.47 -8.81 -5.14
C GLY A 16 -16.40 -8.07 -6.48
N GLU A 17 -16.35 -6.74 -6.44
CA GLU A 17 -16.46 -5.86 -7.60
C GLU A 17 -15.19 -5.83 -8.44
N ALA A 18 -14.01 -5.94 -7.81
CA ALA A 18 -12.74 -6.05 -8.50
C ALA A 18 -12.70 -7.31 -9.38
N GLU A 19 -13.14 -8.45 -8.83
CA GLU A 19 -13.22 -9.72 -9.57
C GLU A 19 -14.24 -9.62 -10.71
N GLU A 20 -15.43 -9.06 -10.43
CA GLU A 20 -16.47 -8.84 -11.44
C GLU A 20 -15.95 -7.97 -12.59
N ALA A 21 -15.33 -6.83 -12.29
CA ALA A 21 -14.83 -5.90 -13.28
C ALA A 21 -13.79 -6.54 -14.20
N VAL A 22 -12.80 -7.24 -13.62
CA VAL A 22 -11.77 -7.93 -14.41
C VAL A 22 -12.38 -9.04 -15.27
N LYS A 23 -13.32 -9.83 -14.74
CA LYS A 23 -14.00 -10.88 -15.52
C LYS A 23 -14.83 -10.31 -16.67
N ARG A 24 -15.60 -9.26 -16.44
CA ARG A 24 -16.40 -8.59 -17.48
C ARG A 24 -15.52 -8.00 -18.58
N LEU A 25 -14.38 -7.42 -18.23
CA LEU A 25 -13.40 -6.91 -19.21
C LEU A 25 -12.69 -8.03 -19.99
N LYS A 26 -12.44 -9.20 -19.37
CA LYS A 26 -11.85 -10.37 -20.04
C LYS A 26 -12.84 -11.18 -20.87
N ALA A 27 -14.15 -11.00 -20.67
CA ALA A 27 -15.17 -11.78 -21.36
C ALA A 27 -15.02 -11.67 -22.88
N ALA A 28 -15.33 -12.75 -23.61
CA ALA A 28 -15.09 -12.84 -25.05
C ALA A 28 -15.78 -11.71 -25.84
N ASN A 29 -16.97 -11.29 -25.40
CA ASN A 29 -17.71 -10.16 -25.98
C ASN A 29 -17.06 -8.78 -25.70
N ALA A 30 -16.26 -8.67 -24.63
CA ALA A 30 -15.50 -7.47 -24.31
C ALA A 30 -14.19 -7.41 -25.10
N GLY A 31 -13.59 -8.56 -25.43
CA GLY A 31 -12.48 -8.70 -26.38
C GLY A 31 -11.18 -7.97 -25.99
N PHE A 32 -10.91 -7.85 -24.69
CA PHE A 32 -9.70 -7.22 -24.15
C PHE A 32 -8.75 -8.26 -23.55
N LYS A 33 -7.44 -8.05 -23.71
CA LYS A 33 -6.42 -8.73 -22.91
C LYS A 33 -6.18 -7.90 -21.66
N VAL A 34 -6.51 -8.43 -20.48
CA VAL A 34 -6.51 -7.65 -19.23
C VAL A 34 -5.40 -8.11 -18.29
N GLU A 35 -4.60 -7.17 -17.85
CA GLU A 35 -3.65 -7.34 -16.74
C GLU A 35 -4.12 -6.49 -15.56
N ALA A 36 -4.32 -7.10 -14.40
CA ALA A 36 -4.78 -6.39 -13.20
C ALA A 36 -3.70 -6.40 -12.13
N ALA A 37 -3.48 -5.26 -11.49
CA ALA A 37 -2.52 -5.11 -10.39
C ALA A 37 -3.11 -4.19 -9.32
N LEU A 38 -2.66 -4.38 -8.07
CA LEU A 38 -3.12 -3.58 -6.93
C LEU A 38 -1.94 -2.90 -6.24
N GLY A 39 -2.08 -1.60 -6.01
CA GLY A 39 -1.18 -0.82 -5.16
C GLY A 39 -1.76 -0.57 -3.77
N GLY A 40 -0.91 -0.66 -2.74
CA GLY A 40 -1.28 -0.42 -1.33
C GLY A 40 -1.56 -1.67 -0.50
N ILE A 41 -1.07 -1.68 0.73
CA ILE A 41 -0.99 -2.86 1.61
C ILE A 41 -2.38 -3.44 1.93
N THR A 42 -3.35 -2.59 2.29
CA THR A 42 -4.67 -3.05 2.77
C THR A 42 -5.48 -3.74 1.68
N GLY A 43 -5.40 -3.25 0.44
CA GLY A 43 -6.01 -3.91 -0.71
C GLY A 43 -5.32 -5.24 -1.04
N LYS A 44 -3.99 -5.35 -0.89
CA LYS A 44 -3.28 -6.62 -1.11
C LYS A 44 -3.75 -7.68 -0.11
N THR A 45 -3.96 -7.28 1.15
CA THR A 45 -4.55 -8.15 2.17
C THR A 45 -5.94 -8.64 1.77
N ALA A 46 -6.78 -7.77 1.21
CA ALA A 46 -8.10 -8.18 0.70
C ALA A 46 -7.99 -9.15 -0.49
N VAL A 47 -7.02 -8.98 -1.38
CA VAL A 47 -6.77 -9.90 -2.50
C VAL A 47 -6.36 -11.30 -2.00
N VAL A 48 -5.51 -11.37 -0.97
CA VAL A 48 -5.15 -12.64 -0.32
C VAL A 48 -6.38 -13.28 0.31
N ASP A 49 -7.15 -12.52 1.08
CA ASP A 49 -8.37 -13.02 1.70
C ASP A 49 -9.38 -13.53 0.67
N ALA A 50 -9.53 -12.86 -0.47
CA ALA A 50 -10.47 -13.25 -1.51
C ALA A 50 -9.94 -14.40 -2.40
N GLY A 51 -8.67 -14.82 -2.24
CA GLY A 51 -8.03 -15.82 -3.11
C GLY A 51 -7.81 -15.34 -4.55
N LEU A 52 -7.70 -14.02 -4.75
CA LEU A 52 -7.64 -13.40 -6.08
C LEU A 52 -6.22 -13.17 -6.62
N ARG A 53 -5.19 -13.72 -5.96
CA ARG A 53 -3.77 -13.51 -6.32
C ARG A 53 -3.41 -13.99 -7.74
N ARG A 54 -4.18 -14.93 -8.30
CA ARG A 54 -4.03 -15.39 -9.69
C ARG A 54 -4.66 -14.44 -10.71
N LEU A 55 -5.57 -13.58 -10.26
CA LEU A 55 -6.30 -12.63 -11.09
C LEU A 55 -5.72 -11.21 -11.00
N ILE A 56 -5.24 -10.82 -9.82
CA ILE A 56 -4.74 -9.49 -9.48
C ILE A 56 -3.31 -9.63 -8.95
N ASP A 57 -2.35 -9.05 -9.65
CA ASP A 57 -0.94 -9.03 -9.24
C ASP A 57 -0.75 -8.12 -8.01
N ILE A 58 -0.15 -8.69 -6.97
CA ILE A 58 0.19 -8.02 -5.71
C ILE A 58 1.66 -8.20 -5.33
N SER A 59 2.48 -8.70 -6.26
CA SER A 59 3.89 -9.05 -6.02
C SER A 59 4.79 -7.82 -5.80
N LYS A 60 4.45 -6.68 -6.41
CA LYS A 60 5.25 -5.44 -6.35
C LYS A 60 4.75 -4.51 -5.24
N ASP A 61 5.66 -3.81 -4.55
CA ASP A 61 5.30 -2.66 -3.70
C ASP A 61 5.27 -1.39 -4.53
N LEU A 62 4.10 -1.09 -5.09
CA LEU A 62 3.88 0.11 -5.87
C LEU A 62 2.69 0.86 -5.29
N ARG A 63 2.80 2.19 -5.24
CA ARG A 63 1.67 3.09 -5.09
C ARG A 63 0.79 2.98 -6.34
N PRO A 64 -0.50 3.32 -6.28
CA PRO A 64 -1.39 3.18 -7.43
C PRO A 64 -0.91 3.93 -8.68
N SER A 65 -0.34 5.13 -8.52
CA SER A 65 0.26 5.89 -9.63
C SER A 65 1.54 5.25 -10.19
N GLU A 66 2.25 4.45 -9.40
CA GLU A 66 3.40 3.66 -9.84
C GLU A 66 2.96 2.40 -10.57
N VAL A 67 1.83 1.79 -10.19
CA VAL A 67 1.21 0.71 -10.98
C VAL A 67 0.82 1.21 -12.37
N VAL A 68 0.25 2.43 -12.48
CA VAL A 68 -0.03 3.07 -13.77
C VAL A 68 1.27 3.22 -14.58
N ARG A 69 2.36 3.69 -13.96
CA ARG A 69 3.67 3.84 -14.62
C ARG A 69 4.24 2.49 -15.08
N ASP A 70 4.14 1.46 -14.26
CA ASP A 70 4.58 0.11 -14.61
C ASP A 70 3.83 -0.44 -15.83
N PHE A 71 2.50 -0.24 -15.91
CA PHE A 71 1.73 -0.61 -17.09
C PHE A 71 2.22 0.11 -18.34
N VAL A 72 2.38 1.44 -18.26
CA VAL A 72 2.82 2.26 -19.40
C VAL A 72 4.23 1.87 -19.85
N ALA A 73 5.15 1.62 -18.92
CA ALA A 73 6.50 1.16 -19.23
C ALA A 73 6.52 -0.20 -19.95
N ARG A 74 5.51 -1.04 -19.71
CA ARG A 74 5.33 -2.34 -20.39
C ARG A 74 4.47 -2.26 -21.66
N GLY A 75 4.17 -1.05 -22.15
CA GLY A 75 3.40 -0.82 -23.36
C GLY A 75 1.88 -0.98 -23.20
N ILE A 76 1.36 -0.89 -21.97
CA ILE A 76 -0.07 -0.91 -21.66
C ILE A 76 -0.49 0.51 -21.32
N ASP A 77 -0.94 1.24 -22.33
CA ASP A 77 -1.24 2.67 -22.24
C ASP A 77 -2.73 3.00 -22.07
N PHE A 78 -3.62 2.00 -22.17
CA PHE A 78 -5.02 2.10 -21.76
C PHE A 78 -5.21 1.53 -20.35
N VAL A 79 -5.45 2.40 -19.38
CA VAL A 79 -5.53 2.06 -17.96
C VAL A 79 -6.91 2.36 -17.39
N VAL A 80 -7.44 1.42 -16.61
CA VAL A 80 -8.72 1.53 -15.92
C VAL A 80 -8.48 1.40 -14.42
N LEU A 81 -8.71 2.48 -13.67
CA LEU A 81 -8.80 2.45 -12.22
C LEU A 81 -10.13 1.83 -11.80
N VAL A 82 -10.10 0.85 -10.91
CA VAL A 82 -11.28 0.21 -10.34
C VAL A 82 -11.24 0.39 -8.82
N ASN A 83 -12.23 1.11 -8.28
CA ASN A 83 -12.29 1.40 -6.86
C ASN A 83 -13.73 1.54 -6.35
N ARG A 84 -13.89 1.39 -5.04
CA ARG A 84 -15.10 1.73 -4.28
C ARG A 84 -14.70 2.67 -3.16
N ALA A 85 -15.03 3.94 -3.31
CA ALA A 85 -14.74 4.93 -2.28
C ALA A 85 -15.84 4.99 -1.21
N LYS A 86 -15.59 5.79 -0.17
CA LYS A 86 -16.56 6.10 0.90
C LYS A 86 -17.73 6.90 0.35
N THR A 87 -17.39 7.83 -0.52
CA THR A 87 -18.28 8.80 -1.15
C THR A 87 -17.82 9.04 -2.57
N SER A 88 -18.73 9.51 -3.43
CA SER A 88 -18.40 9.93 -4.79
C SER A 88 -17.27 10.97 -4.84
N GLU A 89 -17.22 11.91 -3.89
CA GLU A 89 -16.18 12.93 -3.82
C GLU A 89 -14.81 12.30 -3.51
N SER A 90 -14.71 11.46 -2.47
CA SER A 90 -13.43 10.79 -2.15
C SER A 90 -12.95 9.87 -3.28
N GLY A 91 -13.88 9.25 -4.03
CA GLY A 91 -13.55 8.47 -5.22
C GLY A 91 -12.99 9.33 -6.35
N PHE A 92 -13.57 10.49 -6.60
CA PHE A 92 -13.05 11.46 -7.57
C PHE A 92 -11.63 11.92 -7.19
N ARG A 93 -11.41 12.30 -5.91
CA ARG A 93 -10.11 12.74 -5.40
C ARG A 93 -9.01 11.69 -5.52
N LEU A 94 -9.36 10.42 -5.35
CA LEU A 94 -8.43 9.32 -5.56
C LEU A 94 -7.93 9.28 -7.02
N GLY A 95 -8.84 9.32 -7.99
CA GLY A 95 -8.50 9.36 -9.41
C GLY A 95 -7.65 10.57 -9.76
N GLU A 96 -8.05 11.76 -9.30
CA GLU A 96 -7.32 13.02 -9.46
C GLU A 96 -5.88 12.89 -8.94
N GLY A 97 -5.72 12.41 -7.71
CA GLY A 97 -4.42 12.28 -7.05
C GLY A 97 -3.50 11.27 -7.72
N ILE A 98 -4.03 10.13 -8.17
CA ILE A 98 -3.27 9.11 -8.91
C ILE A 98 -2.74 9.70 -10.21
N LEU A 99 -3.61 10.33 -10.98
CA LEU A 99 -3.27 10.87 -12.29
C LEU A 99 -2.34 12.10 -12.18
N ARG A 100 -2.55 12.96 -11.18
CA ARG A 100 -1.65 14.09 -10.85
C ARG A 100 -0.25 13.58 -10.55
N ASN A 101 -0.11 12.58 -9.69
CA ASN A 101 1.18 11.99 -9.34
C ASN A 101 1.87 11.32 -10.54
N PHE A 102 1.09 10.70 -11.43
CA PHE A 102 1.59 10.14 -12.68
C PHE A 102 2.20 11.22 -13.59
N PHE A 103 1.54 12.37 -13.75
CA PHE A 103 2.05 13.46 -14.61
C PHE A 103 3.18 14.27 -13.97
N ALA A 104 3.13 14.54 -12.67
CA ALA A 104 4.14 15.34 -11.97
C ALA A 104 5.54 14.71 -12.00
N THR A 105 5.63 13.38 -12.16
CA THR A 105 6.90 12.64 -12.22
C THR A 105 7.42 12.43 -13.65
N GLY A 106 6.89 13.16 -14.64
CA GLY A 106 7.46 13.22 -15.98
C GLY A 106 7.04 12.11 -16.95
N GLY A 107 5.99 11.34 -16.66
CA GLY A 107 5.28 10.47 -17.63
C GLY A 107 6.15 9.51 -18.47
N THR A 108 7.39 9.27 -18.08
CA THR A 108 8.39 8.50 -18.81
C THR A 108 9.08 7.54 -17.84
N GLY A 109 9.20 6.29 -18.23
CA GLY A 109 9.63 5.17 -17.38
C GLY A 109 11.11 5.20 -17.00
N GLY A 110 11.52 6.14 -16.16
CA GLY A 110 12.82 6.14 -15.50
C GLY A 110 12.72 5.60 -14.08
N THR A 111 13.45 4.52 -13.79
CA THR A 111 13.66 3.99 -12.44
C THR A 111 14.26 5.07 -11.54
N GLY A 112 13.69 5.26 -10.35
CA GLY A 112 14.17 6.21 -9.36
C GLY A 112 15.59 5.88 -8.89
N GLY A 113 16.52 6.77 -9.20
CA GLY A 113 17.82 6.88 -8.53
C GLY A 113 17.78 8.07 -7.56
N THR A 114 18.28 7.84 -6.35
CA THR A 114 18.42 8.81 -5.28
C THR A 114 19.35 9.98 -5.65
N GLY A 115 18.93 11.21 -5.32
CA GLY A 115 19.79 12.35 -4.97
C GLY A 115 20.59 13.02 -6.10
N GLY A 116 20.37 14.32 -6.31
CA GLY A 116 21.24 15.15 -7.14
C GLY A 116 20.66 16.53 -7.45
N THR A 117 21.47 17.56 -7.17
CA THR A 117 21.14 18.98 -7.06
C THR A 117 20.81 19.70 -8.37
N GLY A 118 20.18 20.87 -8.21
CA GLY A 118 19.67 21.78 -9.25
C GLY A 118 20.61 22.13 -10.40
N GLY A 119 19.96 22.42 -11.54
CA GLY A 119 20.56 23.06 -12.71
C GLY A 119 19.47 23.77 -13.52
N THR A 120 19.56 25.09 -13.60
CA THR A 120 18.74 25.93 -14.48
C THR A 120 19.28 25.86 -15.91
N GLY A 121 18.42 25.62 -16.90
CA GLY A 121 18.80 25.72 -18.31
C GLY A 121 17.62 25.67 -19.28
N GLY A 122 17.37 26.80 -19.95
CA GLY A 122 17.20 26.89 -21.40
C GLY A 122 15.97 26.24 -22.07
N THR A 123 15.10 27.09 -22.58
CA THR A 123 14.05 26.85 -23.58
C THR A 123 14.55 26.23 -24.88
N GLU A 124 13.89 25.18 -25.39
CA GLU A 124 13.68 24.97 -26.84
C GLU A 124 12.33 24.26 -27.08
N GLY A 125 11.62 24.72 -28.11
CA GLY A 125 10.28 24.24 -28.47
C GLY A 125 10.26 22.84 -29.06
N GLY A 126 9.20 22.08 -28.74
CA GLY A 126 8.89 20.79 -29.31
C GLY A 126 7.46 20.42 -28.97
N ALA A 127 6.72 19.90 -29.95
CA ALA A 127 5.30 19.57 -29.91
C ALA A 127 4.80 19.10 -28.53
N THR A 128 3.65 19.66 -28.11
CA THR A 128 2.90 19.28 -26.91
C THR A 128 2.88 17.75 -26.76
N ALA A 129 3.62 17.24 -25.78
CA ALA A 129 3.63 15.83 -25.42
C ALA A 129 2.25 15.48 -24.84
N THR A 130 1.29 15.24 -25.74
CA THR A 130 -0.02 14.68 -25.45
C THR A 130 0.21 13.41 -24.64
N ALA A 131 -0.32 13.32 -23.41
CA ALA A 131 -0.04 12.15 -22.59
C ALA A 131 -0.42 10.90 -23.37
N LYS A 132 0.54 9.99 -23.50
CA LYS A 132 0.46 8.77 -24.31
C LYS A 132 -0.51 7.73 -23.75
N ILE A 133 -1.39 8.11 -22.82
CA ILE A 133 -2.24 7.19 -22.07
C ILE A 133 -3.71 7.56 -22.21
N SER A 134 -4.56 6.56 -22.10
CA SER A 134 -5.97 6.68 -21.75
C SER A 134 -6.15 6.22 -20.31
N PHE A 135 -6.84 7.01 -19.49
CA PHE A 135 -7.09 6.73 -18.09
C PHE A 135 -8.58 6.93 -17.78
N LEU A 136 -9.26 5.83 -17.48
CA LEU A 136 -10.66 5.79 -17.05
C LEU A 136 -10.73 5.30 -15.61
N GLN A 137 -11.79 5.67 -14.91
CA GLN A 137 -12.06 5.19 -13.56
C GLN A 137 -13.47 4.63 -13.46
N LEU A 138 -13.58 3.36 -13.06
CA LEU A 138 -14.80 2.69 -12.64
C LEU A 138 -14.97 2.87 -11.12
N GLU A 139 -15.77 3.85 -10.74
CA GLU A 139 -16.05 4.19 -9.35
C GLU A 139 -17.38 3.53 -8.92
N PHE A 140 -17.28 2.47 -8.12
CA PHE A 140 -18.42 1.62 -7.76
C PHE A 140 -19.34 2.22 -6.68
N CYS A 141 -18.88 3.20 -5.89
CA CYS A 141 -19.73 3.85 -4.88
C CYS A 141 -20.90 4.58 -5.56
N GLY A 142 -20.61 5.42 -6.55
CA GLY A 142 -21.60 6.15 -7.34
C GLY A 142 -22.03 5.46 -8.64
N ARG A 143 -21.47 4.29 -8.96
CA ARG A 143 -21.59 3.64 -10.28
C ARG A 143 -21.30 4.59 -11.44
N ARG A 144 -20.09 5.15 -11.45
CA ARG A 144 -19.66 6.13 -12.45
C ARG A 144 -18.45 5.66 -13.24
N ILE A 145 -18.42 6.01 -14.52
CA ILE A 145 -17.24 5.93 -15.38
C ILE A 145 -16.70 7.35 -15.54
N LEU A 146 -15.65 7.69 -14.81
CA LEU A 146 -14.97 8.98 -14.97
C LEU A 146 -13.92 8.85 -16.08
N ARG A 147 -14.11 9.60 -17.17
CA ARG A 147 -13.13 9.70 -18.26
C ARG A 147 -12.21 10.86 -17.97
N TRP A 148 -11.07 10.55 -17.35
CA TRP A 148 -10.08 11.56 -17.00
C TRP A 148 -9.32 12.01 -18.24
N VAL A 149 -8.85 11.04 -19.02
CA VAL A 149 -8.05 11.27 -20.21
C VAL A 149 -8.36 10.16 -21.21
N VAL A 150 -8.62 10.54 -22.46
CA VAL A 150 -8.68 9.60 -23.58
C VAL A 150 -7.67 10.05 -24.64
N LYS A 151 -6.77 9.16 -25.02
CA LYS A 151 -5.82 9.37 -26.12
C LYS A 151 -6.55 9.27 -27.46
N PRO A 152 -6.20 10.10 -28.46
CA PRO A 152 -6.77 9.97 -29.80
C PRO A 152 -6.61 8.54 -30.35
N GLY A 153 -7.71 7.97 -30.86
CA GLY A 153 -7.77 6.60 -31.39
C GLY A 153 -8.34 5.57 -30.41
N ASP A 154 -8.48 5.91 -29.13
CA ASP A 154 -9.04 5.01 -28.11
C ASP A 154 -10.56 5.17 -27.92
N GLU A 155 -11.24 5.99 -28.74
CA GLU A 155 -12.66 6.29 -28.60
C GLU A 155 -13.53 5.02 -28.70
N GLU A 156 -13.18 4.09 -29.58
CA GLU A 156 -13.90 2.82 -29.73
C GLU A 156 -13.66 1.89 -28.54
N VAL A 157 -12.46 1.92 -27.95
CA VAL A 157 -12.14 1.17 -26.72
C VAL A 157 -13.00 1.69 -25.56
N CYS A 158 -13.12 3.02 -25.44
CA CYS A 158 -13.98 3.68 -24.46
C CYS A 158 -15.46 3.31 -24.64
N LYS A 159 -15.98 3.32 -25.88
CA LYS A 159 -17.37 2.91 -26.17
C LYS A 159 -17.63 1.45 -25.78
N ARG A 160 -16.72 0.55 -26.13
CA ARG A 160 -16.80 -0.87 -25.75
C ARG A 160 -16.80 -1.04 -24.23
N LEU A 161 -15.89 -0.37 -23.52
CA LEU A 161 -15.84 -0.41 -22.05
C LEU A 161 -17.13 0.14 -21.43
N THR A 162 -17.64 1.27 -21.92
CA THR A 162 -18.92 1.82 -21.47
C THR A 162 -20.08 0.86 -21.74
N ARG A 163 -20.09 0.13 -22.86
CA ARG A 163 -21.10 -0.90 -23.12
C ARG A 163 -20.98 -2.09 -22.16
N VAL A 164 -19.76 -2.50 -21.81
CA VAL A 164 -19.53 -3.56 -20.82
C VAL A 164 -20.12 -3.17 -19.47
N PHE A 165 -20.04 -1.89 -19.08
CA PHE A 165 -20.58 -1.34 -17.84
C PHE A 165 -21.73 -0.35 -18.11
N SER A 166 -22.70 -0.73 -18.93
CA SER A 166 -23.78 0.16 -19.37
C SER A 166 -24.67 0.69 -18.23
N GLU A 167 -24.64 0.02 -17.09
CA GLU A 167 -25.32 0.44 -15.87
C GLU A 167 -24.61 1.57 -15.10
N PHE A 168 -23.41 1.96 -15.53
CA PHE A 168 -22.66 3.06 -14.93
C PHE A 168 -22.91 4.36 -15.68
N ARG A 169 -23.04 5.47 -14.95
CA ARG A 169 -23.14 6.81 -15.53
C ARG A 169 -21.76 7.25 -16.03
N VAL A 170 -21.67 7.67 -17.28
CA VAL A 170 -20.44 8.25 -17.84
C VAL A 170 -20.35 9.73 -17.49
N GLU A 171 -19.19 10.18 -17.01
CA GLU A 171 -18.89 11.58 -16.73
C GLU A 171 -17.54 11.92 -17.38
N GLU A 172 -17.51 13.00 -18.16
CA GLU A 172 -16.28 13.56 -18.73
C GLU A 172 -15.66 14.51 -17.71
N VAL A 173 -14.36 14.35 -17.44
CA VAL A 173 -13.63 15.25 -16.53
C VAL A 173 -12.98 16.36 -17.36
N ALA A 174 -13.39 17.61 -17.11
CA ALA A 174 -13.00 18.75 -17.93
C ALA A 174 -11.54 19.23 -17.72
N GLU A 175 -10.79 18.64 -16.79
CA GLU A 175 -9.44 19.10 -16.43
C GLU A 175 -8.39 18.58 -17.43
N SER A 176 -7.53 19.48 -17.91
CA SER A 176 -6.45 19.10 -18.82
C SER A 176 -5.27 18.43 -18.08
N LYS A 177 -4.53 17.58 -18.81
CA LYS A 177 -3.31 16.89 -18.32
C LYS A 177 -2.30 17.85 -17.68
N HIS A 178 -2.10 19.02 -18.32
CA HIS A 178 -1.16 20.04 -17.87
C HIS A 178 -1.64 20.70 -16.58
N GLU A 179 -2.93 21.00 -16.46
CA GLU A 179 -3.52 21.57 -15.24
C GLU A 179 -3.41 20.61 -14.05
N LEU A 180 -3.66 19.32 -14.27
CA LEU A 180 -3.61 18.33 -13.18
C LEU A 180 -2.21 18.22 -12.56
N GLY A 181 -1.16 18.14 -13.39
CA GLY A 181 0.21 17.91 -12.95
C GLY A 181 0.95 19.16 -12.43
N SER A 182 0.57 20.36 -12.90
CA SER A 182 1.25 21.62 -12.55
C SER A 182 0.58 22.42 -11.44
N ARG A 183 -0.69 22.13 -11.11
CA ARG A 183 -1.42 22.86 -10.07
C ARG A 183 -0.88 22.53 -8.69
N SER A 184 -0.46 23.57 -7.97
CA SER A 184 -0.07 23.48 -6.56
C SER A 184 -1.19 22.83 -5.72
N ARG A 185 -0.83 21.88 -4.86
CA ARG A 185 -1.72 21.35 -3.81
C ARG A 185 -1.85 22.32 -2.64
N CYS A 186 -0.86 23.20 -2.49
CA CYS A 186 -0.80 24.12 -1.39
C CYS A 186 -1.13 25.56 -1.79
N ARG A 187 -1.78 26.28 -0.88
CA ARG A 187 -1.78 27.74 -0.86
C ARG A 187 -0.71 28.19 0.13
N ARG A 188 0.12 29.16 -0.24
CA ARG A 188 1.17 29.73 0.64
C ARG A 188 0.84 31.18 0.95
N ASP A 189 0.94 31.56 2.22
CA ASP A 189 0.89 32.95 2.66
C ASP A 189 2.30 33.47 2.89
N ALA A 190 2.76 34.35 2.00
CA ALA A 190 4.11 34.91 2.03
C ALA A 190 4.37 35.78 3.26
N ARG A 191 3.34 36.35 3.91
CA ARG A 191 3.53 37.22 5.08
C ARG A 191 3.72 36.43 6.36
N SER A 192 2.95 35.36 6.54
CA SER A 192 3.00 34.51 7.73
C SER A 192 3.96 33.31 7.60
N GLY A 193 4.37 32.98 6.38
CA GLY A 193 5.15 31.76 6.09
C GLY A 193 4.32 30.48 6.17
N LEU A 194 3.00 30.58 6.28
CA LEU A 194 2.10 29.44 6.42
C LEU A 194 1.82 28.78 5.07
N VAL A 195 1.80 27.45 5.08
CA VAL A 195 1.46 26.59 3.95
C VAL A 195 0.19 25.83 4.28
N TYR A 196 -0.81 25.89 3.41
CA TYR A 196 -2.12 25.29 3.58
C TYR A 196 -2.35 24.23 2.53
N ARG A 197 -2.66 22.99 2.92
CA ARG A 197 -3.11 21.92 2.01
C ARG A 197 -4.49 21.44 2.41
N GLU A 198 -5.47 21.71 1.55
CA GLU A 198 -6.84 21.24 1.72
C GLU A 198 -6.94 19.76 1.34
N ILE A 199 -7.61 18.98 2.19
CA ILE A 199 -7.93 17.58 1.97
C ILE A 199 -9.45 17.49 1.86
N ARG A 200 -9.96 16.91 0.78
CA ARG A 200 -11.40 16.77 0.51
C ARG A 200 -11.86 15.32 0.50
N GLY A 201 -13.17 15.12 0.62
CA GLY A 201 -13.79 13.80 0.73
C GLY A 201 -13.59 13.18 2.12
N VAL A 202 -13.36 14.01 3.13
CA VAL A 202 -13.11 13.59 4.52
C VAL A 202 -14.43 13.47 5.28
N SER A 203 -14.51 12.52 6.21
CA SER A 203 -15.66 12.36 7.12
C SER A 203 -15.26 12.65 8.57
N PRO A 204 -16.18 13.13 9.42
CA PRO A 204 -15.90 13.31 10.84
C PRO A 204 -15.46 11.99 11.51
N GLY A 205 -14.50 12.09 12.42
CA GLY A 205 -13.89 10.93 13.11
C GLY A 205 -12.83 10.19 12.30
N GLU A 206 -12.55 10.58 11.06
CA GLU A 206 -11.43 10.00 10.30
C GLU A 206 -10.09 10.49 10.80
N LYS A 207 -9.14 9.57 10.96
CA LYS A 207 -7.75 9.92 11.21
C LYS A 207 -7.15 10.52 9.97
N ILE A 208 -6.28 11.50 10.18
CA ILE A 208 -5.51 12.18 9.17
C ILE A 208 -4.09 11.64 9.30
N VAL A 209 -3.61 10.98 8.26
CA VAL A 209 -2.32 10.29 8.23
C VAL A 209 -1.41 11.00 7.24
N VAL A 210 -0.23 11.44 7.70
CA VAL A 210 0.81 12.08 6.88
C VAL A 210 2.04 11.18 6.91
N ASP A 211 2.44 10.67 5.75
CA ASP A 211 3.59 9.76 5.57
C ASP A 211 3.66 8.60 6.57
N GLY A 212 2.49 8.07 6.93
CA GLY A 212 2.34 6.93 7.84
C GLY A 212 2.06 7.29 9.29
N VAL A 213 2.22 8.56 9.69
CA VAL A 213 1.97 9.03 11.05
C VAL A 213 0.58 9.63 11.18
N VAL A 214 -0.17 9.26 12.22
CA VAL A 214 -1.47 9.88 12.52
C VAL A 214 -1.25 11.24 13.17
N VAL A 215 -1.57 12.31 12.44
CA VAL A 215 -1.33 13.69 12.90
C VAL A 215 -2.56 14.35 13.50
N GLY A 216 -3.73 13.71 13.36
CA GLY A 216 -4.97 14.28 13.86
C GLY A 216 -6.21 13.52 13.46
N VAL A 217 -7.35 14.06 13.84
CA VAL A 217 -8.68 13.52 13.55
C VAL A 217 -9.53 14.61 12.93
N ALA A 218 -10.24 14.29 11.86
CA ALA A 218 -11.18 15.20 11.23
C ALA A 218 -12.41 15.41 12.12
N SER A 219 -12.77 16.67 12.36
CA SER A 219 -13.93 17.05 13.16
C SER A 219 -15.09 17.50 12.28
N GLN A 220 -14.82 17.85 11.02
CA GLN A 220 -15.80 18.31 10.05
C GLN A 220 -15.92 17.35 8.85
N ALA A 221 -17.07 17.41 8.19
CA ALA A 221 -17.32 16.68 6.97
C ALA A 221 -16.80 17.44 5.74
N ASN A 222 -16.60 16.70 4.66
CA ASN A 222 -16.20 17.14 3.33
C ASN A 222 -14.75 17.61 3.20
N ALA A 223 -14.27 18.49 4.07
CA ALA A 223 -12.91 19.02 3.95
C ALA A 223 -12.25 19.36 5.29
N VAL A 224 -10.93 19.19 5.34
CA VAL A 224 -10.05 19.68 6.41
C VAL A 224 -8.81 20.30 5.77
N THR A 225 -8.11 21.20 6.46
CA THR A 225 -6.89 21.83 5.91
C THR A 225 -5.71 21.65 6.86
N LEU A 226 -4.64 21.04 6.35
CA LEU A 226 -3.35 21.00 7.04
C LEU A 226 -2.68 22.36 6.93
N VAL A 227 -2.18 22.87 8.05
CA VAL A 227 -1.42 24.11 8.11
C VAL A 227 -0.03 23.81 8.63
N ALA A 228 0.99 24.12 7.83
CA ALA A 228 2.39 23.97 8.23
C ALA A 228 3.14 25.30 8.19
N ARG A 229 4.15 25.41 9.04
CA ARG A 229 5.12 26.52 9.09
C ARG A 229 6.51 25.94 9.20
N GLU A 230 7.45 26.41 8.38
CA GLU A 230 8.86 26.00 8.45
C GLU A 230 9.04 24.47 8.45
N GLY A 231 8.23 23.78 7.65
CA GLY A 231 8.23 22.33 7.53
C GLY A 231 7.68 21.58 8.76
N ARG A 232 6.93 22.24 9.65
CA ARG A 232 6.24 21.58 10.76
C ARG A 232 4.74 21.80 10.66
N LEU A 233 3.97 20.75 10.89
CA LEU A 233 2.52 20.87 11.01
C LEU A 233 2.18 21.60 12.30
N VAL A 234 1.41 22.69 12.20
CA VAL A 234 1.06 23.55 13.35
C VAL A 234 -0.42 23.51 13.68
N GLU A 235 -1.28 23.20 12.70
CA GLU A 235 -2.73 23.20 12.88
C GLU A 235 -3.43 22.31 11.84
N ILE A 236 -4.62 21.83 12.19
CA ILE A 236 -5.57 21.20 11.27
C ILE A 236 -6.90 21.95 11.37
N LEU A 237 -7.22 22.76 10.36
CA LEU A 237 -8.52 23.44 10.29
C LEU A 237 -9.60 22.42 9.95
N GLY A 238 -10.70 22.42 10.72
CA GLY A 238 -11.76 21.43 10.60
C GLY A 238 -11.41 20.07 11.23
N GLY A 239 -10.33 20.00 12.02
CA GLY A 239 -9.90 18.81 12.74
C GLY A 239 -9.24 19.12 14.08
N THR A 240 -8.76 18.07 14.73
CA THR A 240 -8.00 18.12 15.97
C THR A 240 -6.62 17.55 15.72
N LEU A 241 -5.58 18.32 16.05
CA LEU A 241 -4.17 17.95 15.92
C LEU A 241 -3.75 17.04 17.10
N ILE A 242 -3.03 15.95 16.81
CA ILE A 242 -2.41 15.07 17.81
C ILE A 242 -0.95 15.49 17.93
N LYS A 243 -0.60 16.15 19.04
CA LYS A 243 0.69 16.83 19.18
C LYS A 243 1.89 15.91 19.37
N HIS A 244 1.76 14.86 20.18
CA HIS A 244 2.89 13.96 20.50
C HIS A 244 3.40 13.22 19.25
N ASN A 245 2.50 12.83 18.35
CA ASN A 245 2.88 12.19 17.08
C ASN A 245 3.65 13.10 16.11
N LEU A 246 3.62 14.43 16.30
CA LEU A 246 4.36 15.35 15.42
C LEU A 246 5.87 15.24 15.61
N GLU A 247 6.34 14.74 16.76
CA GLU A 247 7.75 14.52 17.03
C GLU A 247 8.32 13.39 16.17
N LYS A 248 7.46 12.45 15.75
CA LYS A 248 7.79 11.33 14.84
C LYS A 248 7.96 11.80 13.38
N LEU A 249 7.55 13.02 13.04
CA LEU A 249 7.59 13.51 11.66
C LEU A 249 8.89 14.26 11.35
N PRO A 250 9.53 13.96 10.20
CA PRO A 250 10.60 14.80 9.68
C PRO A 250 10.04 16.17 9.22
N SER A 251 10.93 17.05 8.76
CA SER A 251 10.52 18.31 8.13
C SER A 251 9.64 18.02 6.90
N LEU A 252 8.45 18.60 6.88
CA LEU A 252 7.39 18.36 5.90
C LEU A 252 7.46 19.32 4.71
N ASP A 253 7.35 18.78 3.51
CA ASP A 253 6.89 19.50 2.33
C ASP A 253 5.45 19.09 2.02
N LEU A 254 4.48 19.85 2.57
CA LEU A 254 3.06 19.57 2.35
C LEU A 254 2.68 19.51 0.87
N GLU A 255 3.47 20.03 -0.07
CA GLU A 255 3.19 19.87 -1.51
C GLU A 255 3.34 18.43 -1.98
N ARG A 256 4.24 17.68 -1.35
CA ARG A 256 4.68 16.33 -1.77
C ARG A 256 4.20 15.23 -0.84
N GLU A 257 3.95 15.54 0.43
CA GLU A 257 3.64 14.49 1.41
C GLU A 257 2.41 13.65 1.05
N MET A 258 2.49 12.38 1.40
CA MET A 258 1.38 11.46 1.25
C MET A 258 0.39 11.71 2.38
N VAL A 259 -0.79 12.17 2.02
CA VAL A 259 -1.85 12.44 2.98
C VAL A 259 -3.03 11.53 2.71
N LYS A 260 -3.45 10.79 3.74
CA LYS A 260 -4.59 9.85 3.70
C LYS A 260 -5.56 10.21 4.82
N THR A 261 -6.84 9.90 4.61
CA THR A 261 -7.82 9.89 5.70
C THR A 261 -8.54 8.56 5.79
N ALA A 262 -8.69 8.04 7.01
CA ALA A 262 -9.34 6.77 7.26
C ALA A 262 -9.84 6.67 8.72
N SER A 263 -11.03 6.12 8.95
CA SER A 263 -11.44 5.74 10.31
C SER A 263 -10.69 4.50 10.81
N VAL A 264 -10.51 3.53 9.91
CA VAL A 264 -9.74 2.29 10.09
C VAL A 264 -9.11 1.90 8.75
N ILE A 265 -8.05 1.10 8.77
CA ILE A 265 -7.31 0.72 7.55
C ILE A 265 -8.11 -0.17 6.58
N ARG A 266 -9.16 -0.83 7.06
CA ARG A 266 -10.10 -1.64 6.27
C ARG A 266 -11.48 -1.63 6.91
N ARG A 267 -12.46 -1.04 6.22
CA ARG A 267 -13.83 -0.82 6.73
C ARG A 267 -14.78 -1.98 6.44
N THR A 268 -14.39 -2.86 5.53
CA THR A 268 -15.19 -3.99 5.05
C THR A 268 -14.68 -5.30 5.62
N ARG A 269 -15.59 -6.28 5.72
CA ARG A 269 -15.22 -7.67 6.00
C ARG A 269 -15.23 -8.45 4.69
N PRO A 270 -14.22 -9.29 4.41
CA PRO A 270 -14.19 -10.06 3.17
C PRO A 270 -15.42 -10.98 3.05
N ARG A 271 -16.18 -10.85 1.96
CA ARG A 271 -17.37 -11.68 1.68
C ARG A 271 -17.05 -13.15 1.48
N ARG A 272 -15.82 -13.44 1.03
CA ARG A 272 -15.30 -14.79 0.81
C ARG A 272 -13.90 -14.87 1.35
N ARG A 273 -13.60 -15.97 2.05
CA ARG A 273 -12.24 -16.35 2.41
C ARG A 273 -11.78 -17.42 1.43
N GLY A 274 -10.75 -17.13 0.64
CA GLY A 274 -10.02 -18.10 -0.12
C GLY A 274 -9.46 -19.19 0.80
N LYS A 275 -9.22 -20.38 0.27
CA LYS A 275 -8.48 -21.40 1.02
C LYS A 275 -7.14 -20.79 1.42
N LYS A 276 -6.74 -20.94 2.69
CA LYS A 276 -5.37 -20.65 3.12
C LYS A 276 -4.43 -21.40 2.17
N GLU A 277 -3.62 -20.66 1.42
CA GLU A 277 -2.54 -21.28 0.66
C GLU A 277 -1.60 -21.88 1.69
N LYS A 278 -1.54 -23.21 1.77
CA LYS A 278 -0.46 -23.86 2.50
C LYS A 278 0.82 -23.43 1.80
N SER A 279 1.79 -22.89 2.54
CA SER A 279 3.14 -22.75 2.02
C SER A 279 3.53 -24.11 1.46
N LYS A 280 3.93 -24.14 0.18
CA LYS A 280 4.48 -25.37 -0.39
C LYS A 280 5.70 -25.68 0.46
N GLY A 281 5.68 -26.79 1.19
CA GLY A 281 6.76 -27.26 2.06
C GLY A 281 8.02 -27.60 1.26
N GLY A 282 8.67 -26.57 0.73
CA GLY A 282 10.03 -26.63 0.19
C GLY A 282 11.02 -26.32 1.30
N LYS A 283 12.23 -26.84 1.17
CA LYS A 283 13.39 -26.54 2.03
C LYS A 283 13.92 -25.12 1.77
N ARG A 284 13.06 -24.11 1.85
CA ARG A 284 13.49 -22.71 1.72
C ARG A 284 14.14 -22.29 3.04
N LYS A 285 15.28 -21.60 2.92
CA LYS A 285 15.90 -20.89 4.04
C LYS A 285 14.86 -20.01 4.73
N LYS A 286 14.92 -19.92 6.06
CA LYS A 286 14.02 -19.08 6.85
C LYS A 286 14.72 -17.78 7.22
N LYS A 287 13.95 -16.71 7.42
CA LYS A 287 14.48 -15.43 7.90
C LYS A 287 13.56 -14.78 8.92
N ALA A 288 14.15 -13.97 9.79
CA ALA A 288 13.42 -12.99 10.58
C ALA A 288 13.54 -11.61 9.94
N CYS A 289 12.45 -10.84 9.93
CA CYS A 289 12.41 -9.49 9.39
C CYS A 289 12.03 -8.48 10.47
N PHE A 290 12.67 -7.32 10.44
CA PHE A 290 12.42 -6.20 11.34
C PHE A 290 11.62 -5.10 10.61
N PHE A 291 10.61 -4.54 11.28
CA PHE A 291 9.70 -3.56 10.70
C PHE A 291 9.43 -2.39 11.65
N TYR A 292 9.84 -1.19 11.24
CA TYR A 292 9.36 0.07 11.84
C TYR A 292 8.06 0.55 11.21
N THR A 293 7.82 0.16 9.96
CA THR A 293 6.60 0.49 9.22
C THR A 293 6.08 -0.77 8.55
N VAL A 294 4.82 -0.72 8.13
CA VAL A 294 4.18 -1.84 7.42
C VAL A 294 4.53 -1.89 5.93
N GLU A 295 5.23 -0.87 5.42
CA GLU A 295 5.75 -0.84 4.06
C GLU A 295 6.79 -1.96 3.90
N GLY A 296 6.85 -2.60 2.73
CA GLY A 296 7.77 -3.73 2.49
C GLY A 296 7.34 -5.09 3.05
N ILE A 297 6.27 -5.20 3.85
CA ILE A 297 5.76 -6.51 4.32
C ILE A 297 5.41 -7.42 3.15
N PHE A 298 4.57 -6.96 2.21
CA PHE A 298 4.10 -7.79 1.09
C PHE A 298 5.21 -8.29 0.16
N PRO A 299 6.14 -7.44 -0.32
CA PRO A 299 7.27 -7.89 -1.12
C PRO A 299 8.04 -9.06 -0.49
N ARG A 300 8.27 -8.98 0.84
CA ARG A 300 8.97 -10.03 1.60
C ARG A 300 8.16 -11.33 1.74
N LEU A 301 6.84 -11.24 1.82
CA LEU A 301 5.96 -12.41 1.99
C LEU A 301 5.62 -13.11 0.67
N VAL A 302 5.50 -12.37 -0.43
CA VAL A 302 4.95 -12.91 -1.69
C VAL A 302 6.05 -13.47 -2.60
N GLY A 303 7.28 -12.95 -2.52
CA GLY A 303 8.41 -13.34 -3.38
C GLY A 303 8.14 -13.10 -4.87
N ARG A 304 9.19 -12.91 -5.68
CA ARG A 304 9.04 -12.63 -7.13
C ARG A 304 8.49 -13.81 -7.97
N GLY A 305 8.31 -15.00 -7.37
CA GLY A 305 7.97 -16.24 -8.07
C GLY A 305 6.47 -16.54 -8.30
N ALA A 306 5.55 -15.68 -7.86
CA ALA A 306 4.10 -15.85 -8.10
C ALA A 306 3.54 -14.87 -9.16
N GLY A 307 4.41 -14.18 -9.89
CA GLY A 307 4.03 -13.34 -11.01
C GLY A 307 3.44 -14.20 -12.12
N ALA A 308 2.23 -13.85 -12.56
CA ALA A 308 1.51 -14.48 -13.64
C ALA A 308 2.41 -14.66 -14.89
N GLY A 309 2.85 -15.90 -15.11
CA GLY A 309 3.42 -16.33 -16.38
C GLY A 309 2.31 -16.43 -17.41
N ALA A 310 2.51 -15.71 -18.51
CA ALA A 310 1.71 -15.77 -19.72
C ALA A 310 1.58 -17.20 -20.28
N GLU A 311 0.49 -17.38 -21.03
CA GLU A 311 -0.14 -18.58 -21.58
C GLU A 311 0.74 -19.49 -22.47
N ALA A 312 0.32 -20.74 -22.66
CA ALA A 312 0.42 -21.40 -23.97
C ALA A 312 -0.63 -22.53 -24.14
N GLY A 313 -1.63 -22.25 -24.99
CA GLY A 313 -2.28 -23.29 -25.78
C GLY A 313 -1.27 -23.89 -26.75
N ALA A 314 -1.45 -25.16 -27.06
CA ALA A 314 -0.69 -25.88 -28.06
C ALA A 314 -0.90 -25.25 -29.45
N GLU A 315 0.18 -24.86 -30.12
CA GLU A 315 0.48 -25.23 -31.51
C GLU A 315 1.88 -24.71 -31.91
N ALA A 316 2.48 -25.41 -32.86
CA ALA A 316 3.91 -25.54 -33.13
C ALA A 316 4.58 -24.40 -33.92
N GLY A 317 5.92 -24.33 -33.87
CA GLY A 317 6.72 -23.74 -34.94
C GLY A 317 8.07 -23.11 -34.56
N ALA A 318 9.14 -23.91 -34.72
CA ALA A 318 10.50 -23.56 -35.19
C ALA A 318 11.42 -22.56 -34.42
N GLU A 319 12.69 -22.95 -34.47
CA GLU A 319 13.89 -22.44 -33.80
C GLU A 319 14.31 -21.00 -34.12
N ALA A 320 14.90 -20.30 -33.14
CA ALA A 320 16.12 -19.50 -33.29
C ALA A 320 16.69 -19.15 -31.90
N GLY A 321 17.98 -19.42 -31.70
CA GLY A 321 18.68 -19.25 -30.43
C GLY A 321 18.97 -17.80 -30.05
N ALA A 322 19.01 -17.56 -28.74
CA ALA A 322 19.73 -16.45 -28.12
C ALA A 322 20.09 -16.88 -26.69
N GLU A 323 21.39 -16.98 -26.42
CA GLU A 323 21.95 -17.12 -25.08
C GLU A 323 21.61 -15.87 -24.25
N ALA A 324 20.65 -15.99 -23.34
CA ALA A 324 20.51 -15.08 -22.22
C ALA A 324 21.08 -15.77 -20.99
N GLY A 325 22.18 -15.22 -20.46
CA GLY A 325 22.78 -15.68 -19.21
C GLY A 325 21.73 -15.72 -18.11
N ALA A 326 21.39 -16.93 -17.67
CA ALA A 326 20.61 -17.15 -16.48
C ALA A 326 21.48 -16.75 -15.28
N GLU A 327 21.33 -15.51 -14.81
CA GLU A 327 21.66 -15.22 -13.41
C GLU A 327 20.79 -16.14 -12.56
N ALA A 328 21.43 -17.13 -11.94
CA ALA A 328 20.81 -18.02 -10.98
C ALA A 328 20.20 -17.15 -9.86
N GLY A 329 18.89 -16.95 -9.91
CA GLY A 329 18.16 -16.19 -8.91
C GLY A 329 18.40 -16.81 -7.54
N ALA A 330 19.03 -16.07 -6.64
CA ALA A 330 19.15 -16.47 -5.25
C ALA A 330 17.75 -16.82 -4.72
N GLU A 331 17.60 -18.03 -4.20
CA GLU A 331 16.33 -18.48 -3.63
C GLU A 331 16.02 -17.58 -2.41
N GLU A 332 15.07 -16.65 -2.57
CA GLU A 332 14.71 -15.72 -1.49
C GLU A 332 14.26 -16.52 -0.26
N ALA A 333 14.86 -16.25 0.90
CA ALA A 333 14.47 -16.87 2.17
C ALA A 333 13.03 -16.48 2.54
N GLU A 334 12.27 -17.44 3.08
CA GLU A 334 10.89 -17.26 3.51
C GLU A 334 10.84 -16.59 4.90
N VAL A 335 10.03 -15.56 5.04
CA VAL A 335 9.83 -14.89 6.34
C VAL A 335 9.12 -15.85 7.29
N ALA A 336 9.75 -16.14 8.43
CA ALA A 336 9.22 -17.03 9.47
C ALA A 336 8.86 -16.28 10.76
N VAL A 337 9.60 -15.20 11.05
CA VAL A 337 9.41 -14.35 12.23
C VAL A 337 9.43 -12.88 11.80
N ALA A 338 8.55 -12.08 12.35
CA ALA A 338 8.55 -10.62 12.22
C ALA A 338 8.80 -9.99 13.59
N VAL A 339 9.69 -9.00 13.65
CA VAL A 339 9.84 -8.12 14.82
C VAL A 339 9.32 -6.75 14.42
N THR A 340 8.34 -6.23 15.15
CA THR A 340 7.68 -4.95 14.84
C THR A 340 7.88 -3.96 15.98
N VAL A 341 7.98 -2.67 15.64
CA VAL A 341 8.07 -1.57 16.61
C VAL A 341 6.91 -0.60 16.37
N GLY A 342 6.25 -0.17 17.43
CA GLY A 342 5.07 0.69 17.40
C GLY A 342 3.77 -0.08 17.51
N ASP A 343 2.81 0.47 18.24
CA ASP A 343 1.48 -0.10 18.45
C ASP A 343 0.71 -0.29 17.12
N ASP A 344 0.63 0.76 16.29
CA ASP A 344 -0.08 0.68 15.00
C ASP A 344 0.63 -0.21 13.97
N THR A 345 1.97 -0.16 13.90
CA THR A 345 2.74 -1.07 13.05
C THR A 345 2.52 -2.52 13.47
N THR A 346 2.58 -2.81 14.77
CA THR A 346 2.36 -4.14 15.33
C THR A 346 0.95 -4.65 15.06
N SER A 347 -0.06 -3.83 15.24
CA SER A 347 -1.46 -4.21 15.01
C SER A 347 -1.76 -4.49 13.54
N ILE A 348 -1.30 -3.63 12.62
CA ILE A 348 -1.50 -3.80 11.18
C ILE A 348 -0.68 -4.99 10.66
N ALA A 349 0.58 -5.13 11.07
CA ALA A 349 1.42 -6.26 10.70
C ALA A 349 0.83 -7.57 11.22
N GLY A 350 0.39 -7.62 12.48
CA GLY A 350 -0.26 -8.79 13.07
C GLY A 350 -1.50 -9.22 12.28
N ASP A 351 -2.35 -8.28 11.89
CA ASP A 351 -3.49 -8.57 11.01
C ASP A 351 -3.02 -9.21 9.71
N ILE A 352 -2.03 -8.65 9.01
CA ILE A 352 -1.52 -9.19 7.74
C ILE A 352 -0.90 -10.58 7.92
N LEU A 353 0.04 -10.72 8.86
CA LEU A 353 0.93 -11.87 9.01
C LEU A 353 0.21 -13.16 9.42
N LYS A 354 -0.92 -13.06 10.14
CA LYS A 354 -1.72 -14.24 10.52
C LYS A 354 -2.25 -15.04 9.32
N ARG A 355 -2.34 -14.40 8.15
CA ARG A 355 -2.74 -15.04 6.88
C ARG A 355 -1.63 -15.91 6.29
N PHE A 356 -0.39 -15.60 6.64
CA PHE A 356 0.82 -16.26 6.15
C PHE A 356 1.44 -17.21 7.19
N GLY A 357 0.90 -17.24 8.41
CA GLY A 357 1.44 -18.08 9.50
C GLY A 357 2.81 -17.61 10.00
N VAL A 358 3.12 -16.33 9.82
CA VAL A 358 4.38 -15.74 10.29
C VAL A 358 4.19 -15.28 11.74
N ARG A 359 5.06 -15.76 12.64
CA ARG A 359 5.04 -15.35 14.05
C ARG A 359 5.53 -13.93 14.20
N LEU A 360 5.02 -13.21 15.19
CA LEU A 360 5.34 -11.82 15.44
C LEU A 360 5.87 -11.61 16.88
N ILE A 361 6.88 -10.76 17.01
CA ILE A 361 7.34 -10.17 18.28
C ILE A 361 7.09 -8.66 18.16
N GLY A 362 6.04 -8.16 18.78
CA GLY A 362 5.70 -6.74 18.78
C GLY A 362 6.34 -6.02 19.95
N ILE A 363 6.93 -4.85 19.71
CA ILE A 363 7.49 -3.96 20.71
C ILE A 363 6.63 -2.70 20.71
N THR A 364 5.97 -2.41 21.82
CA THR A 364 4.90 -1.42 21.90
C THR A 364 4.94 -0.68 23.24
N ASP A 365 4.48 0.57 23.36
CA ASP A 365 4.60 1.41 24.57
C ASP A 365 3.27 1.85 25.19
N GLY A 366 2.19 1.92 24.41
CA GLY A 366 0.81 2.00 24.87
C GLY A 366 -0.01 3.04 24.11
N ASP A 367 0.51 3.53 22.99
CA ASP A 367 0.06 4.77 22.36
C ASP A 367 -0.77 4.56 21.09
N ALA A 368 -1.39 3.39 20.91
CA ALA A 368 -2.08 3.04 19.67
C ALA A 368 -3.08 4.12 19.22
N ASP A 369 -2.97 4.55 17.96
CA ASP A 369 -3.93 5.48 17.38
C ASP A 369 -5.25 4.77 17.05
N GLY A 370 -5.24 3.44 16.99
CA GLY A 370 -6.40 2.57 16.82
C GLY A 370 -6.76 2.30 15.36
N LEU A 371 -5.75 2.22 14.48
CA LEU A 371 -5.94 2.10 13.02
C LEU A 371 -6.61 0.78 12.59
N ILE A 372 -6.70 -0.19 13.50
CA ILE A 372 -7.36 -1.48 13.33
C ILE A 372 -8.66 -1.51 14.14
N ASP A 373 -9.75 -1.98 13.52
CA ASP A 373 -11.02 -2.19 14.24
C ASP A 373 -10.82 -3.19 15.38
N GLY A 374 -11.10 -2.76 16.62
CA GLY A 374 -10.94 -3.53 17.85
C GLY A 374 -9.63 -3.34 18.61
N ILE A 375 -8.69 -2.54 18.10
CA ILE A 375 -7.57 -1.98 18.86
C ILE A 375 -7.83 -0.49 18.96
N LYS A 376 -8.06 0.03 20.17
CA LYS A 376 -8.46 1.42 20.39
C LYS A 376 -7.43 2.18 21.19
N THR A 377 -6.97 1.59 22.29
CA THR A 377 -6.04 2.24 23.21
C THR A 377 -4.68 1.56 23.23
N GLY A 378 -4.55 0.41 22.55
CA GLY A 378 -3.35 -0.40 22.65
C GLY A 378 -3.27 -1.14 23.98
N ALA A 379 -4.39 -1.39 24.68
CA ALA A 379 -4.34 -2.26 25.85
C ALA A 379 -3.87 -3.67 25.41
N LEU A 380 -3.05 -4.35 26.23
CA LEU A 380 -2.45 -5.62 25.84
C LEU A 380 -3.52 -6.65 25.45
N GLU A 381 -4.64 -6.70 26.17
CA GLU A 381 -5.74 -7.62 25.93
C GLU A 381 -6.41 -7.39 24.57
N GLU A 382 -6.33 -6.17 24.01
CA GLU A 382 -6.84 -5.88 22.67
C GLU A 382 -6.08 -6.67 21.61
N TYR A 383 -4.77 -6.91 21.77
CA TYR A 383 -3.93 -7.60 20.79
C TYR A 383 -4.20 -9.10 20.68
N GLU A 384 -4.74 -9.75 21.72
CA GLU A 384 -4.91 -11.21 21.79
C GLU A 384 -5.68 -11.77 20.58
N LYS A 385 -6.68 -11.03 20.08
CA LYS A 385 -7.56 -11.45 18.98
C LYS A 385 -6.97 -11.19 17.59
N PHE A 386 -5.87 -10.45 17.49
CA PHE A 386 -5.30 -10.00 16.23
C PHE A 386 -4.00 -10.70 15.85
N LEU A 387 -3.25 -11.14 16.85
CA LEU A 387 -1.92 -11.71 16.65
C LEU A 387 -1.96 -13.04 15.89
N PRO A 388 -0.96 -13.31 15.03
CA PRO A 388 -0.73 -14.65 14.53
C PRO A 388 -0.51 -15.63 15.69
N PRO A 389 -1.01 -16.88 15.63
CA PRO A 389 -0.77 -17.85 16.69
C PRO A 389 0.73 -18.06 16.99
N GLY A 390 1.09 -18.21 18.27
CA GLY A 390 2.49 -18.33 18.71
C GLY A 390 3.30 -17.04 18.59
N SER A 391 2.65 -15.88 18.56
CA SER A 391 3.26 -14.55 18.61
C SER A 391 3.22 -13.94 20.01
N VAL A 392 4.04 -12.91 20.23
CA VAL A 392 4.17 -12.18 21.49
C VAL A 392 4.12 -10.67 21.26
N VAL A 393 3.59 -9.92 22.22
CA VAL A 393 3.74 -8.46 22.33
C VAL A 393 4.43 -8.14 23.65
N VAL A 394 5.53 -7.40 23.56
CA VAL A 394 6.31 -6.87 24.68
C VAL A 394 5.89 -5.41 24.87
N ARG A 395 5.13 -5.16 25.94
CA ARG A 395 4.74 -3.82 26.34
C ARG A 395 5.85 -3.18 27.16
N LEU A 396 6.23 -1.98 26.77
CA LEU A 396 7.24 -1.16 27.41
C LEU A 396 6.62 0.02 28.16
N LYS A 397 7.45 0.76 28.89
CA LYS A 397 7.06 2.07 29.43
C LYS A 397 6.69 3.03 28.28
N PRO A 398 5.78 4.00 28.52
CA PRO A 398 5.41 4.98 27.51
C PRO A 398 6.62 5.68 26.88
N GLU A 399 6.57 5.89 25.56
CA GLU A 399 7.56 6.59 24.72
C GLU A 399 8.94 5.90 24.62
N THR A 400 9.02 4.60 24.93
CA THR A 400 10.31 3.87 24.92
C THR A 400 10.47 2.83 23.82
N ASP A 401 9.42 2.55 23.05
CA ASP A 401 9.45 1.53 21.98
C ASP A 401 10.37 1.88 20.82
N ASP A 402 10.42 3.14 20.39
CA ASP A 402 11.36 3.59 19.37
C ASP A 402 12.81 3.42 19.83
N LEU A 403 13.12 3.75 21.09
CA LEU A 403 14.46 3.61 21.68
C LEU A 403 14.89 2.15 21.79
N VAL A 404 14.02 1.29 22.33
CA VAL A 404 14.29 -0.15 22.42
C VAL A 404 14.36 -0.77 21.04
N GLY A 405 13.48 -0.36 20.12
CA GLY A 405 13.49 -0.76 18.72
C GLY A 405 14.83 -0.47 18.04
N GLN A 406 15.41 0.71 18.28
CA GLN A 406 16.72 1.07 17.72
C GLN A 406 17.83 0.16 18.23
N ARG A 407 17.80 -0.15 19.54
CA ARG A 407 18.74 -1.10 20.14
C ARG A 407 18.56 -2.51 19.57
N VAL A 408 17.33 -2.98 19.39
CA VAL A 408 17.03 -4.26 18.74
C VAL A 408 17.56 -4.29 17.31
N LYS A 409 17.34 -3.24 16.52
CA LYS A 409 17.87 -3.13 15.16
C LYS A 409 19.40 -3.17 15.14
N ALA A 410 20.05 -2.43 16.03
CA ALA A 410 21.52 -2.39 16.12
C ALA A 410 22.11 -3.73 16.58
N GLU A 411 21.59 -4.32 17.65
CA GLU A 411 22.21 -5.47 18.32
C GLU A 411 21.78 -6.82 17.76
N ILE A 412 20.51 -6.97 17.40
CA ILE A 412 19.95 -8.22 16.84
C ILE A 412 20.10 -8.25 15.33
N PHE A 413 19.68 -7.19 14.65
CA PHE A 413 19.67 -7.13 13.18
C PHE A 413 20.94 -6.49 12.58
N LYS A 414 21.91 -6.10 13.40
CA LYS A 414 23.19 -5.49 12.98
C LYS A 414 23.02 -4.28 12.04
N GLY A 415 21.99 -3.48 12.31
CA GLY A 415 21.61 -2.31 11.52
C GLY A 415 20.77 -2.64 10.27
N GLY A 416 20.68 -3.91 9.89
CA GLY A 416 19.85 -4.39 8.78
C GLY A 416 18.37 -4.52 9.13
N GLU A 417 17.60 -5.09 8.21
CA GLU A 417 16.16 -5.35 8.38
C GLU A 417 15.81 -6.84 8.32
N GLU A 418 16.80 -7.69 8.08
CA GLU A 418 16.61 -9.12 7.91
C GLU A 418 17.81 -9.88 8.49
N ILE A 419 17.54 -11.04 9.09
CA ILE A 419 18.56 -12.01 9.48
C ILE A 419 18.13 -13.41 9.00
N GLU A 420 19.08 -14.18 8.49
CA GLU A 420 18.84 -15.58 8.14
C GLU A 420 18.71 -16.41 9.43
N LEU A 421 17.74 -17.31 9.46
CA LEU A 421 17.54 -18.25 10.56
C LEU A 421 18.09 -19.60 10.09
N GLU A 422 19.07 -20.13 10.82
CA GLU A 422 19.62 -21.45 10.53
C GLU A 422 18.56 -22.53 10.79
N GLY A 423 18.39 -23.43 9.83
CA GLY A 423 17.34 -24.44 9.87
C GLY A 423 16.10 -24.07 9.04
N VAL A 424 15.35 -25.09 8.63
CA VAL A 424 14.17 -24.96 7.77
C VAL A 424 12.89 -25.56 8.39
N GLY A 425 13.03 -26.26 9.54
CA GLY A 425 11.93 -26.92 10.22
C GLY A 425 11.17 -26.03 11.20
N GLU A 426 9.92 -26.40 11.49
CA GLU A 426 9.05 -25.66 12.41
C GLU A 426 9.63 -25.59 13.84
N GLU A 427 10.28 -26.66 14.29
CA GLU A 427 10.95 -26.72 15.60
C GLU A 427 12.17 -25.78 15.67
N GLU A 428 12.90 -25.63 14.57
CA GLU A 428 14.03 -24.69 14.46
C GLU A 428 13.53 -23.25 14.48
N VAL A 429 12.46 -22.96 13.74
CA VAL A 429 11.80 -21.65 13.77
C VAL A 429 11.28 -21.32 15.17
N ALA A 430 10.69 -22.28 15.88
CA ALA A 430 10.24 -22.09 17.26
C ALA A 430 11.40 -21.79 18.22
N ARG A 431 12.54 -22.49 18.10
CA ARG A 431 13.74 -22.19 18.88
C ARG A 431 14.29 -20.79 18.59
N TRP A 432 14.39 -20.42 17.32
CA TRP A 432 14.80 -19.08 16.92
C TRP A 432 13.85 -18.00 17.42
N PHE A 433 12.54 -18.26 17.41
CA PHE A 433 11.55 -17.33 17.93
C PHE A 433 11.74 -17.05 19.42
N GLU A 434 11.91 -18.10 20.24
CA GLU A 434 12.17 -17.92 21.68
C GLU A 434 13.52 -17.23 21.95
N GLU A 435 14.55 -17.52 21.15
CA GLU A 435 15.84 -16.84 21.25
C GLU A 435 15.73 -15.34 20.91
N LEU A 436 15.03 -14.99 19.83
CA LEU A 436 14.79 -13.59 19.47
C LEU A 436 13.98 -12.86 20.55
N LYS A 437 12.93 -13.51 21.07
CA LYS A 437 12.12 -12.98 22.17
C LYS A 437 12.97 -12.73 23.43
N ARG A 438 13.83 -13.69 23.82
CA ARG A 438 14.76 -13.53 24.95
C ARG A 438 15.67 -12.33 24.75
N ARG A 439 16.30 -12.21 23.59
CA ARG A 439 17.20 -11.09 23.26
C ARG A 439 16.48 -9.74 23.25
N VAL A 440 15.26 -9.68 22.74
CA VAL A 440 14.42 -8.47 22.78
C VAL A 440 14.13 -8.07 24.24
N LEU A 441 13.74 -9.03 25.09
CA LEU A 441 13.49 -8.78 26.51
C LEU A 441 14.75 -8.31 27.24
N GLU A 442 15.93 -8.88 26.95
CA GLU A 442 17.20 -8.45 27.54
C GLU A 442 17.58 -7.03 27.15
N LEU A 443 17.33 -6.64 25.89
CA LEU A 443 17.59 -5.27 25.44
C LEU A 443 16.58 -4.28 26.03
N ALA A 444 15.32 -4.69 26.20
CA ALA A 444 14.30 -3.87 26.84
C ALA A 444 14.56 -3.69 28.34
N GLY A 445 15.03 -4.74 29.04
CA GLY A 445 15.40 -4.70 30.45
C GLY A 445 14.29 -4.15 31.35
N GLU A 446 14.59 -3.11 32.12
CA GLU A 446 13.66 -2.46 33.05
C GLU A 446 12.54 -1.67 32.35
N GLU A 447 12.57 -1.53 31.03
CA GLU A 447 11.48 -0.89 30.29
C GLU A 447 10.26 -1.80 30.11
N VAL A 448 10.39 -3.12 30.31
CA VAL A 448 9.27 -4.04 30.14
C VAL A 448 8.25 -3.87 31.27
N VAL A 449 7.00 -3.60 30.92
CA VAL A 449 5.87 -3.54 31.86
C VAL A 449 4.88 -4.70 31.71
N GLY A 450 4.92 -5.41 30.57
CA GLY A 450 4.07 -6.57 30.35
C GLY A 450 4.42 -7.37 29.11
N VAL A 451 4.01 -8.64 29.08
CA VAL A 451 4.20 -9.53 27.93
C VAL A 451 2.91 -10.29 27.68
N LEU A 452 2.34 -10.16 26.48
CA LEU A 452 1.20 -10.94 26.02
C LEU A 452 1.67 -12.01 25.05
N SER A 453 1.29 -13.26 25.29
CA SER A 453 1.48 -14.35 24.33
C SER A 453 0.14 -14.76 23.74
N SER A 454 0.06 -14.86 22.41
CA SER A 454 -1.11 -15.39 21.71
C SER A 454 -1.20 -16.91 21.85
N SER A 455 -2.39 -17.47 21.62
CA SER A 455 -2.59 -18.91 21.61
C SER A 455 -1.70 -19.60 20.57
N THR A 456 -1.27 -20.82 20.85
CA THR A 456 -0.54 -21.67 19.90
C THR A 456 -1.52 -22.26 18.88
N TYR A 457 -1.03 -22.66 17.71
CA TYR A 457 -1.83 -23.50 16.81
C TYR A 457 -2.26 -24.76 17.58
N GLU A 458 -3.57 -24.96 17.78
CA GLU A 458 -4.08 -26.26 18.20
C GLU A 458 -3.70 -27.26 17.09
N GLY A 459 -2.94 -28.29 17.47
CA GLY A 459 -2.34 -29.27 16.58
C GLY A 459 -3.35 -30.19 15.90
#